data_AF-A0A432Z9A6-F1
#
_entry.id   AF-A0A432Z9A6-F1
#
_cell.length_a   1.000
_cell.length_b   1.000
_cell.length_c   1.000
_cell.angle_alpha   90.00
_cell.angle_beta   90.00
_cell.angle_gamma   90.00
#
_symmetry.space_group_name_H-M   'P 1'
#
loop_
_entity.id
_entity.type
_entity.pdbx_description
1 polymer ?
#
loop_
_entity_poly.entity_id
_entity_poly.type
_entity_poly.pdbx_seq_one_letter_code
_entity_poly.pdbx_strand_id
1 'polypeptide(L)'
;MTPRLNRPLKSSLLKNIQKQRKTSLEQQLRQRFADGETQALTGYELRQHVFLGVVLNELTEGQALSRLRTDLLKLNQTEYAKLAGIGRKTLSDIENNRGNFSLGTMRKAYRPIGFTLGITPISLEFLLDAL
;
A
#
# COMPACT_ATOMS: atom_id res chain seq x y z
N MET A 1 -3.95 37.80 19.08
CA MET A 1 -4.94 37.45 18.04
C MET A 1 -4.26 36.52 17.04
N THR A 2 -4.48 35.20 17.12
CA THR A 2 -3.99 34.28 16.09
C THR A 2 -5.00 34.25 14.94
N PRO A 3 -4.59 34.39 13.66
CA PRO A 3 -5.53 34.33 12.56
C PRO A 3 -6.08 32.91 12.46
N ARG A 4 -7.40 32.73 12.65
CA ARG A 4 -8.09 31.50 12.28
C ARG A 4 -8.05 31.37 10.76
N LEU A 5 -7.13 30.56 10.26
CA LEU A 5 -7.15 30.14 8.86
C LEU A 5 -8.46 29.38 8.60
N ASN A 6 -9.24 29.87 7.64
CA ASN A 6 -10.62 29.45 7.40
C ASN A 6 -10.67 27.99 6.89
N ARG A 7 -11.24 27.08 7.68
CA ARG A 7 -11.37 25.62 7.42
C ARG A 7 -11.97 25.21 6.05
N PRO A 8 -12.91 25.94 5.40
CA PRO A 8 -13.53 25.47 4.16
C PRO A 8 -12.67 25.63 2.90
N LEU A 9 -11.63 26.48 2.91
CA LEU A 9 -10.75 26.67 1.74
C LEU A 9 -9.76 25.50 1.54
N LYS A 10 -9.29 24.86 2.62
CA LYS A 10 -8.37 23.72 2.55
C LYS A 10 -9.02 22.44 1.99
N SER A 11 -10.29 22.19 2.30
CA SER A 11 -10.97 20.97 1.86
C SER A 11 -11.25 20.97 0.35
N SER A 12 -11.54 22.12 -0.25
CA SER A 12 -11.64 22.26 -1.72
C SER A 12 -10.29 22.16 -2.41
N LEU A 13 -9.22 22.70 -1.83
CA LEU A 13 -7.86 22.56 -2.37
C LEU A 13 -7.40 21.09 -2.34
N LEU A 14 -7.60 20.38 -1.23
CA LEU A 14 -7.25 18.96 -1.10
C LEU A 14 -8.05 18.08 -2.06
N LYS A 15 -9.36 18.33 -2.21
CA LYS A 15 -10.20 17.64 -3.21
C LYS A 15 -9.73 17.92 -4.64
N ASN A 16 -9.31 19.14 -4.93
CA ASN A 16 -8.76 19.50 -6.25
C ASN A 16 -7.39 18.86 -6.49
N ILE A 17 -6.50 18.82 -5.51
CA ILE A 17 -5.20 18.13 -5.60
C ILE A 17 -5.39 16.63 -5.78
N GLN A 18 -6.31 16.01 -5.04
CA GLN A 18 -6.62 14.58 -5.18
C GLN A 18 -7.26 14.27 -6.54
N LYS A 19 -8.21 15.10 -6.99
CA LYS A 19 -8.83 14.96 -8.31
C LYS A 19 -7.80 15.15 -9.42
N GLN A 20 -6.93 16.16 -9.34
CA GLN A 20 -5.87 16.42 -10.32
C GLN A 20 -4.83 15.30 -10.32
N ARG A 21 -4.40 14.79 -9.15
CA ARG A 21 -3.48 13.65 -9.06
C ARG A 21 -4.09 12.38 -9.60
N LYS A 22 -5.35 12.07 -9.28
CA LYS A 22 -6.05 10.89 -9.83
C LYS A 22 -6.22 10.98 -11.34
N THR A 23 -6.56 12.16 -11.86
CA THR A 23 -6.71 12.39 -13.31
C THR A 23 -5.36 12.32 -14.02
N SER A 24 -4.30 12.89 -13.44
CA SER A 24 -2.94 12.84 -13.99
C SER A 24 -2.35 11.43 -13.94
N LEU A 25 -2.61 10.66 -12.87
CA LEU A 25 -2.14 9.29 -12.75
C LEU A 25 -2.90 8.37 -13.71
N GLU A 26 -4.22 8.51 -13.83
CA GLU A 26 -5.02 7.76 -14.79
C GLU A 26 -4.67 8.12 -16.24
N GLN A 27 -4.39 9.39 -16.54
CA GLN A 27 -3.90 9.82 -17.86
C GLN A 27 -2.50 9.29 -18.15
N GLN A 28 -1.58 9.33 -17.19
CA GLN A 28 -0.23 8.77 -17.33
C GLN A 28 -0.27 7.24 -17.50
N LEU A 29 -1.12 6.55 -16.74
CA LEU A 29 -1.33 5.11 -16.88
C LEU A 29 -1.94 4.78 -18.24
N ARG A 30 -2.99 5.50 -18.68
CA ARG A 30 -3.60 5.33 -20.01
C ARG A 30 -2.60 5.58 -21.14
N GLN A 31 -1.75 6.59 -21.02
CA GLN A 31 -0.72 6.90 -22.01
C GLN A 31 0.35 5.79 -22.05
N ARG A 32 0.83 5.32 -20.90
CA ARG A 32 1.77 4.19 -20.80
C ARG A 32 1.19 2.88 -21.36
N PHE A 33 -0.10 2.63 -21.17
CA PHE A 33 -0.79 1.47 -21.76
C PHE A 33 -1.07 1.62 -23.26
N ALA A 34 -1.22 2.85 -23.77
CA ALA A 34 -1.42 3.14 -25.20
C ALA A 34 -0.12 3.04 -26.01
N ASP A 35 1.01 3.41 -25.41
CA ASP A 35 2.34 3.41 -26.06
C ASP A 35 3.02 2.02 -26.07
N GLY A 36 2.28 0.95 -25.72
CA GLY A 36 2.79 -0.43 -25.74
C GLY A 36 3.85 -0.75 -24.66
N GLU A 37 4.23 0.23 -23.84
CA GLU A 37 5.08 0.03 -22.67
C GLU A 37 4.31 -0.72 -21.57
N THR A 38 4.27 -2.04 -21.71
CA THR A 38 4.04 -2.95 -20.59
C THR A 38 5.30 -2.96 -19.70
N GLN A 39 5.80 -1.79 -19.28
CA GLN A 39 6.87 -1.76 -18.31
C GLN A 39 6.26 -2.13 -16.97
N ALA A 40 6.46 -3.39 -16.58
CA ALA A 40 6.20 -3.87 -15.24
C ALA A 40 6.76 -2.83 -14.25
N LEU A 41 5.93 -2.42 -13.28
CA LEU A 41 6.36 -1.52 -12.20
C LEU A 41 7.72 -1.99 -11.69
N THR A 42 8.68 -1.07 -11.57
CA THR A 42 9.92 -1.40 -10.87
C THR A 42 9.58 -1.88 -9.46
N GLY A 43 10.46 -2.70 -8.86
CA GLY A 43 10.20 -3.20 -7.52
C GLY A 43 9.98 -2.10 -6.48
N TYR A 44 10.54 -0.91 -6.70
CA TYR A 44 10.30 0.27 -5.87
C TYR A 44 8.90 0.87 -6.08
N GLU A 45 8.49 1.11 -7.33
CA GLU A 45 7.18 1.68 -7.66
C GLU A 45 6.04 0.76 -7.18
N LEU A 46 6.20 -0.56 -7.31
CA LEU A 46 5.22 -1.52 -6.80
C LEU A 46 5.08 -1.43 -5.28
N ARG A 47 6.20 -1.34 -4.54
CA ARG A 47 6.16 -1.17 -3.08
C ARG A 47 5.48 0.12 -2.67
N GLN A 48 5.78 1.23 -3.35
CA GLN A 48 5.12 2.51 -3.09
C GLN A 48 3.61 2.44 -3.35
N HIS A 49 3.22 1.87 -4.49
CA HIS A 49 1.82 1.75 -4.85
C HIS A 49 1.04 0.87 -3.86
N VAL A 50 1.60 -0.27 -3.45
CA VAL A 50 0.96 -1.13 -2.44
C VAL A 50 0.89 -0.44 -1.09
N PHE A 51 1.98 0.23 -0.66
CA PHE A 51 2.01 0.96 0.61
C PHE A 51 0.95 2.05 0.66
N LEU A 52 0.84 2.87 -0.39
CA LEU A 52 -0.19 3.90 -0.49
C LEU A 52 -1.59 3.30 -0.48
N GLY A 53 -1.80 2.17 -1.17
CA GLY A 53 -3.09 1.46 -1.13
C GLY A 53 -3.51 1.06 0.29
N VAL A 54 -2.55 0.60 1.13
CA VAL A 54 -2.83 0.30 2.55
C VAL A 54 -3.16 1.57 3.34
N VAL A 55 -2.35 2.63 3.19
CA VAL A 55 -2.56 3.91 3.89
C VAL A 55 -3.90 4.56 3.54
N LEU A 56 -4.34 4.42 2.29
CA LEU A 56 -5.61 4.94 1.80
C LEU A 56 -6.82 4.02 2.11
N ASN A 57 -6.59 2.88 2.77
CA ASN A 57 -7.59 1.83 3.00
C ASN A 57 -8.21 1.25 1.72
N GLU A 58 -7.47 1.30 0.60
CA GLU A 58 -7.86 0.68 -0.68
C GLU A 58 -7.42 -0.79 -0.76
N LEU A 59 -6.40 -1.15 0.02
CA LEU A 59 -5.90 -2.52 0.17
C LEU A 59 -5.90 -2.89 1.66
N THR A 60 -6.33 -4.10 1.96
CA THR A 60 -6.04 -4.70 3.26
C THR A 60 -4.57 -5.11 3.35
N GLU A 61 -4.06 -5.31 4.56
CA GLU A 61 -2.72 -5.84 4.79
C GLU A 61 -2.57 -7.25 4.19
N GLY A 62 -3.62 -8.06 4.18
CA GLY A 62 -3.61 -9.36 3.50
C GLY A 62 -3.40 -9.25 1.99
N GLN A 63 -4.15 -8.35 1.34
CA GLN A 63 -4.07 -8.13 -0.10
C GLN A 63 -2.72 -7.52 -0.50
N ALA A 64 -2.22 -6.57 0.29
CA ALA A 64 -0.91 -5.97 0.11
C ALA A 64 0.20 -7.03 0.18
N LEU A 65 0.16 -7.92 1.17
CA LEU A 65 1.12 -9.01 1.32
C LEU A 65 1.08 -9.96 0.11
N SER A 66 -0.13 -10.37 -0.31
CA SER A 66 -0.32 -11.25 -1.46
C SER A 66 0.29 -10.64 -2.73
N ARG A 67 -0.01 -9.37 -2.99
CA ARG A 67 0.47 -8.64 -4.17
C ARG A 67 1.98 -8.46 -4.16
N LEU A 68 2.55 -8.09 -3.02
CA LEU A 68 4.01 -7.99 -2.91
C LEU A 68 4.67 -9.37 -3.08
N ARG A 69 4.09 -10.45 -2.54
CA ARG A 69 4.61 -11.81 -2.75
C ARG A 69 4.58 -12.21 -4.23
N THR A 70 3.46 -12.05 -4.92
CA THR A 70 3.29 -12.50 -6.31
C THR A 70 3.96 -11.57 -7.31
N ASP A 71 3.86 -10.26 -7.12
CA ASP A 71 4.22 -9.29 -8.15
C ASP A 71 5.67 -8.84 -8.01
N LEU A 72 6.17 -8.73 -6.77
CA LEU A 72 7.56 -8.34 -6.50
C LEU A 72 8.49 -9.56 -6.46
N LEU A 73 8.15 -10.56 -5.64
CA LEU A 73 9.05 -11.70 -5.40
C LEU A 73 8.80 -12.90 -6.31
N LYS A 74 7.66 -12.95 -7.00
CA LYS A 74 7.27 -14.06 -7.89
C LYS A 74 7.26 -15.42 -7.20
N LEU A 75 6.96 -15.44 -5.89
CA LEU A 75 6.93 -16.67 -5.08
C LEU A 75 5.51 -17.18 -4.88
N ASN A 76 5.34 -18.50 -4.85
CA ASN A 76 4.09 -19.11 -4.42
C ASN A 76 3.94 -19.07 -2.87
N GLN A 77 2.76 -19.40 -2.36
CA GLN A 77 2.48 -19.34 -0.91
C GLN A 77 3.37 -20.29 -0.10
N THR A 78 3.72 -21.46 -0.64
CA THR A 78 4.56 -22.44 0.07
C THR A 78 5.99 -21.92 0.23
N GLU A 79 6.57 -21.40 -0.84
CA GLU A 79 7.92 -20.82 -0.85
C GLU A 79 8.01 -19.61 0.10
N TYR A 80 7.04 -18.71 0.00
CA TYR A 80 7.03 -17.50 0.82
C TYR A 80 6.79 -17.81 2.30
N ALA A 81 5.89 -18.75 2.62
CA ALA A 81 5.64 -19.14 4.01
C ALA A 81 6.92 -19.70 4.67
N LYS A 82 7.70 -20.49 3.93
CA LYS A 82 9.01 -20.99 4.36
C LYS A 82 9.98 -19.83 4.61
N LEU A 83 10.04 -18.86 3.69
CA LEU A 83 10.89 -17.67 3.81
C LEU A 83 10.52 -16.78 5.01
N ALA A 84 9.22 -16.60 5.25
CA ALA A 84 8.68 -15.83 6.36
C ALA A 84 8.74 -16.57 7.72
N GLY A 85 8.99 -17.88 7.71
CA GLY A 85 8.99 -18.71 8.92
C GLY A 85 7.61 -18.83 9.58
N ILE A 86 6.56 -18.95 8.76
CA ILE A 86 5.17 -19.15 9.18
C ILE A 86 4.54 -20.34 8.46
N GLY A 87 3.42 -20.86 8.96
CA GLY A 87 2.69 -21.93 8.28
C GLY A 87 2.08 -21.44 6.96
N ARG A 88 2.08 -22.27 5.92
CA ARG A 88 1.40 -21.96 4.63
C ARG A 88 -0.08 -21.60 4.85
N LYS A 89 -0.79 -22.34 5.71
CA LYS A 89 -2.19 -22.00 6.04
C LYS A 89 -2.29 -20.64 6.74
N THR A 90 -1.36 -20.32 7.64
CA THR A 90 -1.28 -18.98 8.26
C THR A 90 -1.09 -17.89 7.20
N LEU A 91 -0.17 -18.06 6.24
CA LEU A 91 0.00 -17.11 5.14
C LEU A 91 -1.28 -16.97 4.30
N SER A 92 -1.89 -18.09 3.93
CA SER A 92 -3.15 -18.10 3.15
C SER A 92 -4.27 -17.39 3.91
N ASP A 93 -4.39 -17.62 5.21
CA ASP A 93 -5.40 -17.00 6.04
C ASP A 93 -5.12 -15.48 6.20
N ILE A 94 -3.86 -15.05 6.35
CA ILE A 94 -3.46 -13.62 6.31
C ILE A 94 -3.87 -12.98 4.99
N GLU A 95 -3.46 -13.56 3.85
CA GLU A 95 -3.70 -12.99 2.52
C GLU A 95 -5.18 -12.87 2.16
N ASN A 96 -6.02 -13.72 2.75
CA ASN A 96 -7.47 -13.71 2.55
C ASN A 96 -8.23 -12.95 3.66
N ASN A 97 -7.53 -12.25 4.56
CA ASN A 97 -8.12 -11.54 5.71
C ASN A 97 -8.99 -12.45 6.60
N ARG A 98 -8.56 -13.71 6.79
CA ARG A 98 -9.26 -14.70 7.61
C ARG A 98 -8.54 -14.90 8.93
N GLY A 99 -9.13 -14.41 10.01
CA GLY A 99 -8.64 -14.61 11.38
C GLY A 99 -7.96 -13.38 11.97
N ASN A 100 -7.63 -13.46 13.27
CA ASN A 100 -6.99 -12.39 14.02
C ASN A 100 -5.54 -12.80 14.33
N PHE A 101 -4.59 -12.20 13.61
CA PHE A 101 -3.18 -12.54 13.75
C PHE A 101 -2.49 -11.61 14.73
N SER A 102 -1.59 -12.15 15.55
CA SER A 102 -0.75 -11.32 16.41
C SER A 102 0.15 -10.42 15.58
N LEU A 103 0.52 -9.26 16.13
CA LEU A 103 1.47 -8.34 15.50
C LEU A 103 2.82 -9.04 15.21
N GLY A 104 3.22 -10.00 16.05
CA GLY A 104 4.42 -10.81 15.84
C GLY A 104 4.34 -11.69 14.58
N THR A 105 3.20 -12.36 14.35
CA THR A 105 2.98 -13.15 13.14
C THR A 105 2.95 -12.26 11.90
N MET A 106 2.24 -11.13 11.97
CA MET A 106 2.20 -10.17 10.86
C MET A 106 3.60 -9.60 10.57
N ARG A 107 4.40 -9.32 11.59
CA ARG A 107 5.78 -8.83 11.43
C ARG A 107 6.67 -9.87 10.73
N LYS A 108 6.55 -11.15 11.09
CA LYS A 108 7.22 -12.25 10.37
C LYS A 108 6.80 -12.33 8.90
N ALA A 109 5.50 -12.18 8.64
CA ALA A 109 4.94 -12.23 7.29
C ALA A 109 5.48 -11.11 6.40
N TYR A 110 5.68 -9.89 6.91
CA TYR A 110 6.14 -8.73 6.12
C TYR A 110 7.66 -8.57 6.02
N ARG A 111 8.43 -9.16 6.95
CA ARG A 111 9.89 -9.02 7.01
C ARG A 111 10.62 -9.40 5.70
N PRO A 112 10.28 -10.51 4.99
CA PRO A 112 11.00 -10.89 3.78
C PRO A 112 10.90 -9.88 2.62
N ILE A 113 9.88 -9.02 2.61
CA ILE A 113 9.67 -8.00 1.55
C ILE A 113 10.25 -6.64 1.99
N GLY A 114 10.97 -6.60 3.12
CA GLY A 114 11.63 -5.40 3.62
C GLY A 114 10.68 -4.40 4.30
N PHE A 115 9.49 -4.83 4.72
CA PHE A 115 8.55 -3.99 5.47
C PHE A 115 8.60 -4.32 6.96
N THR A 116 8.43 -3.27 7.77
CA THR A 116 8.20 -3.36 9.21
C THR A 116 6.81 -2.84 9.54
N LEU A 117 6.11 -3.51 10.45
CA LEU A 117 4.82 -3.03 10.96
C LEU A 117 5.01 -1.97 12.03
N GLY A 118 4.27 -0.88 11.90
CA GLY A 118 4.29 0.26 12.81
C GLY A 118 2.92 0.94 12.89
N ILE A 119 2.86 2.03 13.64
CA ILE A 119 1.67 2.88 13.73
C ILE A 119 1.65 3.86 12.57
N THR A 120 0.47 4.07 11.98
CA THR A 120 0.22 5.10 10.98
C THR A 120 -0.94 5.98 11.46
N PRO A 121 -0.91 7.30 11.21
CA PRO A 121 -2.07 8.14 11.40
C PRO A 121 -3.24 7.67 10.54
N ILE A 122 -4.46 7.83 11.05
CA ILE A 122 -5.70 7.57 10.30
C ILE A 122 -5.89 8.60 9.19
N SER A 123 -5.47 9.85 9.42
CA SER A 123 -5.58 10.93 8.44
C SER A 123 -4.35 11.00 7.55
N LEU A 124 -4.56 10.88 6.24
CA LEU A 124 -3.52 11.09 5.24
C LEU A 124 -2.89 12.49 5.33
N GLU A 125 -3.68 13.53 5.63
CA GLU A 125 -3.17 14.91 5.79
C GLU A 125 -2.06 14.97 6.85
N PHE A 126 -2.29 14.40 8.03
CA PHE A 126 -1.28 14.33 9.09
C PHE A 126 -0.04 13.54 8.67
N LEU A 127 -0.20 12.44 7.93
CA LEU A 127 0.96 11.67 7.44
C LEU A 127 1.82 12.51 6.50
N LEU A 128 1.21 13.29 5.61
CA LEU A 128 1.91 14.14 4.66
C LEU A 128 2.57 15.35 5.34
N ASP A 129 1.96 15.88 6.40
CA ASP A 129 2.54 16.99 7.18
C ASP A 129 3.76 16.55 8.02
N ALA A 130 3.87 15.24 8.32
CA ALA A 130 4.93 14.67 9.15
C ALA A 130 6.17 14.17 8.38
N LEU A 131 6.14 14.19 7.04
CA LEU A 131 7.21 13.71 6.14
C LEU A 131 7.82 14.87 5.34
#